data_AF-A0A3B9I7A8-F1
#
_entry.id   AF-A0A3B9I7A8-F1
#
_cell.length_a   1.000
_cell.length_b   1.000
_cell.length_c   1.000
_cell.angle_alpha   90.00
_cell.angle_beta   90.00
_cell.angle_gamma   90.00
#
_symmetry.space_group_name_H-M   'P 1'
#
loop_
_entity.id
_entity.type
_entity.pdbx_description
1 polymer ?
#
loop_
_entity_poly.entity_id
_entity_poly.type
_entity_poly.pdbx_seq_one_letter_code
_entity_poly.pdbx_strand_id
1 'polypeptide(L)'
;MRKSCIRVLKKNGEPIRRALLDMELLDNASKIISEGDFLYLPLTAELQETELKLLPGDFELTEQDFEEHKGQLKLEDLMDEVPHFEVIGDIALIEDDVSQPEMVAEAIMKVKGNVKTVLAALGPVEGEFRTRRFRRIAGEDKTSTIHREYGCRYYIDLERAYFTPRLATERSRILAQVKEG
;
A
#
# COMPACT_ATOMS: atom_id res chain seq x y z
N MET A 1 23.01 5.37 -6.22
CA MET A 1 23.52 5.49 -7.60
C MET A 1 23.71 6.96 -7.89
N ARG A 2 24.85 7.35 -8.46
CA ARG A 2 25.10 8.74 -8.83
C ARG A 2 24.24 9.12 -10.04
N LYS A 3 23.46 10.20 -9.93
CA LYS A 3 22.56 10.68 -10.97
C LYS A 3 22.57 12.20 -11.04
N SER A 4 22.33 12.72 -12.24
CA SER A 4 22.02 14.14 -12.46
C SER A 4 20.71 14.49 -11.76
N CYS A 5 20.66 15.65 -11.14
CA CYS A 5 19.53 16.11 -10.36
C CYS A 5 19.41 17.63 -10.35
N ILE A 6 18.20 18.10 -10.04
CA ILE A 6 17.94 19.51 -9.79
C ILE A 6 18.02 19.77 -8.28
N ARG A 7 18.95 20.63 -7.89
CA ARG A 7 19.00 21.24 -6.56
C ARG A 7 18.14 22.50 -6.54
N VAL A 8 17.17 22.54 -5.63
CA VAL A 8 16.21 23.65 -5.50
C VAL A 8 15.93 23.94 -4.04
N LEU A 9 15.63 25.19 -3.69
CA LEU A 9 15.14 25.53 -2.36
C LEU A 9 13.79 24.85 -2.08
N LYS A 10 13.58 24.36 -0.85
CA LYS A 10 12.34 23.67 -0.43
C LYS A 10 11.06 24.41 -0.81
N LYS A 11 11.06 25.75 -0.66
CA LYS A 11 9.92 26.63 -1.04
C LYS A 11 9.53 26.55 -2.52
N ASN A 12 10.48 26.22 -3.39
CA ASN A 12 10.31 26.12 -4.85
C ASN A 12 10.26 24.65 -5.32
N GLY A 13 10.35 23.68 -4.40
CA GLY A 13 10.45 22.26 -4.72
C GLY A 13 9.24 21.70 -5.46
N GLU A 14 8.03 21.94 -4.96
CA GLU A 14 6.81 21.36 -5.54
C GLU A 14 6.51 21.89 -6.95
N PRO A 15 6.63 23.20 -7.26
CA PRO A 15 6.49 23.69 -8.63
C PRO A 15 7.44 23.02 -9.62
N ILE A 16 8.73 22.91 -9.28
CA ILE A 16 9.73 22.27 -10.15
C ILE A 16 9.47 20.76 -10.26
N ARG A 17 9.16 20.08 -9.15
CA ARG A 17 8.85 18.65 -9.14
C ARG A 17 7.66 18.33 -10.06
N ARG A 18 6.61 19.15 -10.05
CA ARG A 18 5.47 19.00 -10.96
C ARG A 18 5.87 19.19 -12.41
N ALA A 19 6.61 20.26 -12.72
CA ALA A 19 7.08 20.49 -14.08
C ALA A 19 7.92 19.32 -14.61
N LEU A 20 8.82 18.76 -13.79
CA LEU A 20 9.61 17.57 -14.16
C LEU A 20 8.76 16.30 -14.31
N LEU A 21 7.70 16.13 -13.52
CA LEU A 21 6.77 15.01 -13.67
C LEU A 21 5.97 15.12 -14.96
N ASP A 22 5.46 16.32 -15.26
CA ASP A 22 4.66 16.57 -16.47
C ASP A 22 5.50 16.39 -17.75
N MET A 23 6.82 16.61 -17.66
CA MET A 23 7.78 16.36 -18.75
C MET A 23 8.34 14.93 -18.76
N GLU A 24 7.97 14.07 -17.82
CA GLU A 24 8.52 12.70 -17.65
C GLU A 24 10.05 12.65 -17.39
N LEU A 25 10.60 13.73 -16.84
CA LEU A 25 12.04 13.88 -16.59
C LEU A 25 12.42 13.58 -15.12
N LEU A 26 11.45 13.46 -14.22
CA LEU A 26 11.69 13.09 -12.82
C LEU A 26 11.87 11.57 -12.66
N ASP A 27 12.98 11.15 -12.06
CA ASP A 27 13.22 9.74 -11.73
C ASP A 27 12.47 9.32 -10.46
N ASN A 28 11.32 8.66 -10.67
CA ASN A 28 10.49 8.14 -9.58
C ASN A 28 11.04 6.86 -8.92
N ALA A 29 12.08 6.24 -9.49
CA ALA A 29 12.74 5.08 -8.89
C ALA A 29 13.80 5.47 -7.85
N SER A 30 14.11 6.76 -7.70
CA SER A 30 15.06 7.30 -6.72
C SER A 30 14.35 8.15 -5.66
N LYS A 31 14.79 8.08 -4.41
CA LYS A 31 14.22 8.91 -3.33
C LYS A 31 14.69 10.35 -3.46
N ILE A 32 13.77 11.31 -3.49
CA ILE A 32 14.10 12.73 -3.39
C ILE A 32 14.89 12.98 -2.09
N ILE A 33 16.06 13.60 -2.19
CA ILE A 33 16.90 13.92 -1.03
C ILE A 33 16.48 15.29 -0.48
N SER A 34 16.38 15.39 0.84
CA SER A 34 16.13 16.64 1.54
C SER A 34 17.24 16.94 2.53
N GLU A 35 18.07 17.93 2.23
CA GLU A 35 19.19 18.35 3.07
C GLU A 35 19.16 19.87 3.31
N GLY A 36 19.14 20.27 4.58
CA GLY A 36 19.03 21.68 4.96
C GLY A 36 17.79 22.34 4.35
N ASP A 37 18.00 23.44 3.62
CA ASP A 37 16.95 24.20 2.93
C ASP A 37 16.73 23.75 1.47
N PHE A 38 17.43 22.71 1.01
CA PHE A 38 17.41 22.26 -0.36
C PHE A 38 16.71 20.90 -0.52
N LEU A 39 16.19 20.69 -1.72
CA LEU A 39 15.73 19.41 -2.25
C LEU A 39 16.58 19.08 -3.48
N TYR A 40 16.85 17.79 -3.64
CA TYR A 40 17.53 17.26 -4.82
C TYR A 40 16.56 16.31 -5.53
N LEU A 41 16.15 16.72 -6.72
CA LEU A 41 15.17 16.02 -7.55
C LEU A 41 15.92 15.21 -8.62
N PRO A 42 15.95 13.87 -8.52
CA PRO A 42 16.72 13.03 -9.43
C PRO A 42 16.08 13.04 -10.83
N LEU A 43 16.91 13.04 -11.87
CA LEU A 43 16.46 13.08 -13.26
C LEU A 43 16.63 11.72 -13.94
N THR A 44 15.76 11.41 -14.89
CA THR A 44 15.86 10.21 -15.75
C THR A 44 16.94 10.35 -16.82
N ALA A 45 17.23 11.57 -17.25
CA ALA A 45 18.23 11.92 -18.26
C ALA A 45 18.78 13.35 -18.05
N GLU A 46 19.77 13.74 -18.84
CA GLU A 46 20.24 15.13 -18.88
C GLU A 46 19.19 16.04 -19.53
N LEU A 47 18.96 17.19 -18.90
CA LEU A 47 18.03 18.21 -19.39
C LEU A 47 18.61 18.96 -20.59
N GLN A 48 17.81 19.13 -21.65
CA GLN A 48 18.11 19.99 -22.78
C GLN A 48 17.87 21.47 -22.44
N GLU A 49 18.50 22.38 -23.19
CA GLU A 49 18.32 23.84 -22.99
C GLU A 49 16.86 24.29 -23.10
N THR A 50 16.06 23.62 -23.93
CA THR A 50 14.62 23.88 -24.11
C THR A 50 13.83 23.54 -22.86
N GLU A 51 14.17 22.43 -22.19
CA GLU A 51 13.52 21.96 -20.97
C GLU A 51 13.87 22.83 -19.78
N LEU A 52 15.14 23.27 -19.69
CA LEU A 52 15.60 24.20 -18.65
C LEU A 52 14.83 25.52 -18.65
N LYS A 53 14.46 26.03 -19.82
CA LYS A 53 13.69 27.28 -19.96
C LYS A 53 12.22 27.15 -19.52
N LEU A 54 11.70 25.93 -19.44
CA LEU A 54 10.31 25.65 -19.03
C LEU A 54 10.18 25.46 -17.51
N LEU A 55 11.29 25.23 -16.81
CA LEU A 55 11.26 25.02 -15.36
C LEU A 55 11.07 26.35 -14.62
N PRO A 56 10.14 26.41 -13.65
CA PRO A 56 9.86 27.64 -12.92
C PRO A 56 10.88 27.91 -11.81
N GLY A 57 11.29 29.17 -11.68
CA GLY A 57 12.11 29.65 -10.56
C GLY A 57 13.59 29.28 -10.65
N ASP A 58 14.33 29.57 -9.57
CA ASP A 58 15.77 29.34 -9.50
C ASP A 58 16.09 27.91 -9.09
N PHE A 59 17.03 27.30 -9.79
CA PHE A 59 17.53 25.96 -9.53
C PHE A 59 18.96 25.78 -10.05
N GLU A 60 19.63 24.73 -9.59
CA GLU A 60 20.98 24.37 -10.01
C GLU A 60 21.00 22.91 -10.48
N LEU A 61 21.70 22.63 -11.59
CA LEU A 61 21.99 21.26 -12.01
C LEU A 61 23.22 20.75 -11.26
N THR A 62 23.10 19.58 -10.65
CA THR A 62 24.18 18.94 -9.93
C THR A 62 24.07 17.42 -10.01
N GLU A 63 25.06 16.71 -9.50
CA GLU A 63 25.02 15.26 -9.36
C GLU A 63 25.05 14.88 -7.88
N GLN A 64 24.25 13.90 -7.52
CA GLN A 64 24.16 13.38 -6.15
C GLN A 64 24.02 11.87 -6.17
N ASP A 65 24.37 11.24 -5.06
CA ASP A 65 24.15 9.82 -4.84
C ASP A 65 22.76 9.58 -4.28
N PHE A 66 21.89 9.00 -5.10
CA PHE A 66 20.51 8.70 -4.73
C PHE A 66 20.35 7.26 -4.24
N GLU A 67 19.57 7.09 -3.18
CA GLU A 67 19.01 5.79 -2.82
C GLU A 67 17.83 5.47 -3.72
N GLU A 68 17.68 4.19 -4.09
CA GLU A 68 16.48 3.73 -4.75
C GLU A 68 15.25 3.92 -3.85
N HIS A 69 14.22 4.51 -4.43
CA HIS A 69 12.88 4.45 -3.91
C HIS A 69 12.35 3.04 -4.16
N LYS A 70 12.63 2.13 -3.22
CA LYS A 70 11.89 0.86 -3.15
C LYS A 70 10.42 1.24 -2.94
N GLY A 71 9.62 1.13 -4.00
CA GLY A 71 8.18 1.25 -3.91
C GLY A 71 7.65 0.30 -2.83
N GLN A 72 6.37 0.45 -2.46
CA GLN A 72 5.76 -0.59 -1.64
C GLN A 72 5.89 -1.92 -2.39
N LEU A 73 6.58 -2.88 -1.79
CA LEU A 73 6.66 -4.25 -2.29
C LEU A 73 5.23 -4.72 -2.48
N LYS A 74 4.89 -5.16 -3.70
CA LYS A 74 3.58 -5.69 -4.00
C LYS A 74 3.63 -7.21 -4.05
N LEU A 75 2.45 -7.83 -4.06
CA LEU A 75 2.39 -9.29 -4.18
C LEU A 75 2.83 -9.75 -5.56
N GLU A 76 2.53 -8.97 -6.60
CA GLU A 76 2.92 -9.22 -7.99
C GLU A 76 4.45 -9.18 -8.18
N ASP A 77 5.19 -8.55 -7.28
CA ASP A 77 6.66 -8.57 -7.29
C ASP A 77 7.25 -9.88 -6.72
N LEU A 78 6.43 -10.69 -6.04
CA LEU A 78 6.83 -11.91 -5.34
C LEU A 78 6.26 -13.18 -5.98
N MET A 79 5.19 -13.08 -6.76
CA MET A 79 4.52 -14.21 -7.40
C MET A 79 3.79 -13.78 -8.68
N ASP A 80 3.74 -14.68 -9.66
CA ASP A 80 3.12 -14.43 -10.97
C ASP A 80 1.59 -14.37 -10.88
N GLU A 81 0.98 -15.22 -10.05
CA GLU A 81 -0.46 -15.27 -9.83
C GLU A 81 -0.77 -14.97 -8.36
N VAL A 82 -1.42 -13.82 -8.12
CA VAL A 82 -1.81 -13.41 -6.78
C VAL A 82 -3.21 -13.97 -6.48
N PRO A 83 -3.34 -14.92 -5.55
CA PRO A 83 -4.64 -15.45 -5.19
C PRO A 83 -5.49 -14.38 -4.53
N HIS A 84 -6.80 -14.55 -4.61
CA HIS A 84 -7.71 -13.65 -3.93
C HIS A 84 -7.60 -13.82 -2.40
N PHE A 85 -7.59 -12.70 -1.67
CA PHE A 85 -7.59 -12.70 -0.21
C PHE A 85 -8.29 -11.46 0.35
N GLU A 86 -8.77 -11.57 1.58
CA GLU A 86 -9.35 -10.46 2.34
C GLU A 86 -8.49 -10.13 3.56
N VAL A 87 -8.46 -8.86 3.97
CA VAL A 87 -7.80 -8.44 5.21
C VAL A 87 -8.84 -7.87 6.17
N ILE A 88 -8.91 -8.47 7.36
CA ILE A 88 -9.79 -8.09 8.45
C ILE A 88 -8.92 -7.74 9.64
N GLY A 89 -8.70 -6.44 9.86
CA GLY A 89 -7.82 -5.98 10.94
C GLY A 89 -6.37 -6.40 10.69
N ASP A 90 -5.86 -7.29 11.53
CA ASP A 90 -4.52 -7.88 11.42
C ASP A 90 -4.53 -9.35 10.96
N ILE A 91 -5.67 -9.85 10.47
CA ILE A 91 -5.83 -11.19 9.92
C ILE A 91 -6.05 -11.11 8.40
N ALA A 92 -5.34 -11.93 7.63
CA ALA A 92 -5.63 -12.17 6.22
C ALA A 92 -6.34 -13.52 6.03
N LEU A 93 -7.37 -13.55 5.20
CA LEU A 93 -8.12 -14.74 4.82
C LEU A 93 -7.83 -15.10 3.36
N ILE A 94 -7.33 -16.31 3.14
CA ILE A 94 -7.14 -16.92 1.82
C ILE A 94 -8.16 -18.05 1.60
N GLU A 95 -8.37 -18.43 0.35
CA GLU A 95 -9.15 -19.63 0.00
C GLU A 95 -8.34 -20.90 0.31
N ASP A 96 -9.03 -22.02 0.60
CA ASP A 96 -8.37 -23.27 1.03
C ASP A 96 -7.78 -24.08 -0.15
N ASP A 97 -8.20 -23.77 -1.38
CA ASP A 97 -7.70 -24.37 -2.62
C ASP A 97 -6.51 -23.62 -3.24
N VAL A 98 -6.01 -22.58 -2.57
CA VAL A 98 -4.80 -21.85 -2.97
C VAL A 98 -3.60 -22.80 -3.05
N SER A 99 -2.91 -22.80 -4.19
CA SER A 99 -1.65 -23.52 -4.38
C SER A 99 -0.55 -22.90 -3.51
N GLN A 100 0.22 -23.74 -2.81
CA GLN A 100 1.32 -23.31 -1.92
C GLN A 100 0.89 -22.23 -0.90
N PRO A 101 -0.10 -22.52 -0.03
CA PRO A 101 -0.69 -21.52 0.86
C PRO A 101 0.33 -20.90 1.81
N GLU A 102 1.37 -21.63 2.21
CA GLU A 102 2.44 -21.13 3.07
C GLU A 102 3.27 -20.03 2.38
N MET A 103 3.60 -20.20 1.10
CA MET A 103 4.34 -19.21 0.31
C MET A 103 3.50 -17.94 0.12
N VAL A 104 2.21 -18.12 -0.17
CA VAL A 104 1.24 -17.02 -0.29
C VAL A 104 1.13 -16.26 1.02
N ALA A 105 1.01 -16.97 2.14
CA ALA A 105 0.93 -16.37 3.45
C ALA A 105 2.18 -15.57 3.81
N GLU A 106 3.37 -16.10 3.53
CA GLU A 106 4.64 -15.40 3.75
C GLU A 106 4.71 -14.11 2.92
N ALA A 107 4.33 -14.17 1.65
CA ALA A 107 4.30 -13.01 0.77
C ALA A 107 3.29 -11.96 1.24
N ILE A 108 2.08 -12.37 1.66
CA ILE A 108 1.07 -11.46 2.22
C ILE A 108 1.62 -10.75 3.45
N MET A 109 2.23 -11.48 4.40
CA MET A 109 2.78 -10.88 5.61
C MET A 109 3.96 -9.94 5.32
N LYS A 110 4.77 -10.25 4.32
CA LYS A 110 5.90 -9.41 3.87
C LYS A 110 5.42 -8.10 3.22
N VAL A 111 4.35 -8.16 2.42
CA VAL A 111 3.77 -7.00 1.72
C VAL A 111 2.86 -6.17 2.63
N LYS A 112 2.07 -6.83 3.48
CA LYS A 112 1.10 -6.22 4.40
C LYS A 112 1.62 -6.29 5.82
N GLY A 113 2.50 -5.36 6.19
CA GLY A 113 3.17 -5.37 7.49
C GLY A 113 2.25 -5.26 8.74
N ASN A 114 0.96 -4.97 8.57
CA ASN A 114 -0.04 -5.03 9.65
C ASN A 114 -0.65 -6.42 9.87
N VAL A 115 -0.48 -7.35 8.93
CA VAL A 115 -1.02 -8.72 9.02
C VAL A 115 -0.11 -9.55 9.92
N LYS A 116 -0.71 -10.17 10.95
CA LYS A 116 -0.02 -11.01 11.94
C LYS A 116 -0.43 -12.48 11.86
N THR A 117 -1.54 -12.77 11.20
CA THR A 117 -2.08 -14.12 11.04
C THR A 117 -2.67 -14.27 9.64
N VAL A 118 -2.40 -15.41 9.00
CA VAL A 118 -3.04 -15.80 7.74
C VAL A 118 -3.81 -17.09 7.97
N LEU A 119 -5.10 -17.08 7.66
CA LEU A 119 -6.00 -18.22 7.79
C LEU A 119 -6.55 -18.63 6.42
N ALA A 120 -6.77 -19.92 6.21
CA ALA A 120 -7.56 -20.46 5.11
C ALA A 120 -8.97 -20.79 5.59
N ALA A 121 -10.00 -20.35 4.86
CA ALA A 121 -11.39 -20.65 5.18
C ALA A 121 -11.74 -22.08 4.74
N LEU A 122 -12.02 -22.96 5.72
CA LEU A 122 -12.38 -24.35 5.48
C LEU A 122 -13.88 -24.45 5.14
N GLY A 123 -14.19 -24.66 3.86
CA GLY A 123 -15.54 -24.93 3.39
C GLY A 123 -16.47 -23.70 3.31
N PRO A 124 -17.75 -23.92 2.98
CA PRO A 124 -18.73 -22.85 2.78
C PRO A 124 -19.17 -22.21 4.11
N VAL A 125 -19.88 -21.07 4.01
CA VAL A 125 -20.56 -20.50 5.19
C VAL A 125 -21.73 -21.40 5.57
N GLU A 126 -21.81 -21.81 6.83
CA GLU A 126 -22.83 -22.74 7.31
C GLU A 126 -23.54 -22.26 8.59
N GLY A 127 -24.69 -22.87 8.85
CA GLY A 127 -25.46 -22.68 10.08
C GLY A 127 -26.18 -21.33 10.20
N GLU A 128 -26.98 -21.22 11.25
CA GLU A 128 -27.75 -20.02 11.58
C GLU A 128 -26.86 -18.79 11.83
N PHE A 129 -25.71 -19.01 12.48
CA PHE A 129 -24.74 -17.96 12.79
C PHE A 129 -23.82 -17.61 11.61
N ARG A 130 -23.97 -18.28 10.46
CA ARG A 130 -23.20 -18.02 9.24
C ARG A 130 -21.68 -18.09 9.49
N THR A 131 -21.22 -19.05 10.26
CA THR A 131 -19.81 -19.24 10.62
C THR A 131 -19.07 -20.10 9.61
N ARG A 132 -17.74 -20.05 9.64
CA ARG A 132 -16.83 -20.95 8.92
C ARG A 132 -15.76 -21.46 9.88
N ARG A 133 -15.18 -22.62 9.57
CA ARG A 133 -13.95 -23.07 10.24
C ARG A 133 -12.74 -22.51 9.51
N PHE A 134 -11.64 -22.35 10.22
CA PHE A 134 -10.42 -21.82 9.65
C PHE A 134 -9.24 -22.73 9.98
N ARG A 135 -8.29 -22.79 9.05
CA ARG A 135 -6.98 -23.40 9.27
C ARG A 135 -5.94 -22.30 9.29
N ARG A 136 -5.12 -22.25 10.34
CA ARG A 136 -3.97 -21.36 10.39
C ARG A 136 -2.92 -21.80 9.37
N ILE A 137 -2.48 -20.87 8.53
CA ILE A 137 -1.43 -21.08 7.55
C ILE A 137 -0.11 -20.50 8.06
N ALA A 138 -0.13 -19.25 8.53
CA ALA A 138 1.06 -18.58 9.07
C ALA A 138 0.70 -17.59 10.19
N GLY A 139 1.73 -17.20 10.96
CA GLY A 139 1.60 -16.18 11.99
C GLY A 139 1.01 -16.67 13.32
N GLU A 140 0.45 -15.74 14.10
CA GLU A 140 -0.10 -16.00 15.44
C GLU A 140 -1.31 -16.95 15.38
N ASP A 141 -1.46 -17.82 16.39
CA ASP A 141 -2.59 -18.74 16.51
C ASP A 141 -3.81 -18.04 17.11
N LYS A 142 -4.57 -17.36 16.25
CA LYS A 142 -5.77 -16.60 16.63
C LYS A 142 -6.78 -16.46 15.50
N THR A 143 -8.04 -16.27 15.87
CA THR A 143 -9.18 -16.01 14.96
C THR A 143 -9.85 -14.67 15.25
N SER A 144 -9.43 -13.99 16.31
CA SER A 144 -9.98 -12.71 16.74
C SER A 144 -9.11 -11.52 16.37
N THR A 145 -9.74 -10.41 15.99
CA THR A 145 -9.06 -9.18 15.58
C THR A 145 -9.88 -7.92 15.89
N ILE A 146 -9.27 -6.75 15.70
CA ILE A 146 -9.96 -5.45 15.71
C ILE A 146 -9.95 -4.90 14.29
N HIS A 147 -11.10 -4.92 13.64
CA HIS A 147 -11.31 -4.29 12.34
C HIS A 147 -11.65 -2.81 12.51
N ARG A 148 -11.09 -1.95 11.65
CA ARG A 148 -11.40 -0.52 11.62
C ARG A 148 -12.08 -0.18 10.32
N GLU A 149 -13.23 0.48 10.41
CA GLU A 149 -14.02 0.86 9.26
C GLU A 149 -14.82 2.13 9.57
N TYR A 150 -14.77 3.12 8.67
CA TYR A 150 -15.49 4.40 8.77
C TYR A 150 -15.45 5.06 10.16
N GLY A 151 -14.27 5.04 10.80
CA GLY A 151 -14.05 5.63 12.14
C GLY A 151 -14.45 4.74 13.32
N CYS A 152 -15.11 3.61 13.07
CA CYS A 152 -15.49 2.62 14.07
C CYS A 152 -14.41 1.55 14.27
N ARG A 153 -14.45 0.89 15.43
CA ARG A 153 -13.60 -0.26 15.78
C ARG A 153 -14.50 -1.43 16.16
N TYR A 154 -14.33 -2.56 15.49
CA TYR A 154 -15.11 -3.78 15.70
C TYR A 154 -14.19 -4.88 16.22
N TYR A 155 -14.49 -5.42 17.40
CA TYR A 155 -13.88 -6.65 17.86
C TYR A 155 -14.64 -7.83 17.24
N ILE A 156 -13.93 -8.67 16.49
CA ILE A 156 -14.52 -9.74 15.70
C ILE A 156 -13.73 -11.02 15.97
N ASP A 157 -14.43 -12.11 16.23
CA ASP A 157 -13.88 -13.46 16.21
C ASP A 157 -14.49 -14.21 15.01
N LEU A 158 -13.64 -14.53 14.03
CA LEU A 158 -14.06 -15.04 12.73
C LEU A 158 -14.69 -16.44 12.82
N GLU A 159 -14.34 -17.24 13.83
CA GLU A 159 -14.98 -18.54 14.06
C GLU A 159 -16.37 -18.43 14.69
N ARG A 160 -16.68 -17.28 15.29
CA ARG A 160 -17.90 -17.09 16.08
C ARG A 160 -18.90 -16.14 15.43
N ALA A 161 -18.47 -15.35 14.45
CA ALA A 161 -19.32 -14.39 13.77
C ALA A 161 -18.94 -14.25 12.29
N TYR A 162 -19.96 -14.19 11.44
CA TYR A 162 -19.79 -13.78 10.05
C TYR A 162 -19.36 -12.30 9.97
N PHE A 163 -18.28 -12.03 9.24
CA PHE A 163 -17.89 -10.68 8.88
C PHE A 163 -17.24 -10.65 7.51
N THR A 164 -17.53 -9.59 6.73
CA THR A 164 -16.77 -9.27 5.52
C THR A 164 -16.55 -7.75 5.42
N PRO A 165 -15.32 -7.32 5.11
CA PRO A 165 -15.01 -5.92 4.85
C PRO A 165 -15.64 -5.41 3.55
N ARG A 166 -16.07 -6.30 2.63
CA ARG A 166 -16.69 -5.92 1.36
C ARG A 166 -18.00 -5.14 1.52
N LEU A 167 -18.69 -5.34 2.64
CA LEU A 167 -19.94 -4.65 2.94
C LEU A 167 -19.73 -3.28 3.60
N ALA A 168 -18.47 -2.83 3.75
CA ALA A 168 -18.16 -1.55 4.36
C ALA A 168 -18.87 -0.38 3.67
N THR A 169 -18.77 -0.33 2.35
CA THR A 169 -19.38 0.73 1.53
C THR A 169 -20.90 0.75 1.68
N GLU A 170 -21.53 -0.42 1.73
CA GLU A 170 -22.97 -0.56 1.91
C GLU A 170 -23.40 -0.10 3.31
N ARG A 171 -22.64 -0.46 4.36
CA ARG A 171 -22.88 0.06 5.72
C ARG A 171 -22.75 1.59 5.77
N SER A 172 -21.73 2.16 5.13
CA SER A 172 -21.59 3.61 5.04
C SER A 172 -22.71 4.28 4.24
N ARG A 173 -23.19 3.65 3.18
CA ARG A 173 -24.32 4.14 2.37
C ARG A 173 -25.58 4.22 3.22
N ILE A 174 -25.88 3.19 4.00
CA ILE A 174 -27.03 3.18 4.90
C ILE A 174 -26.87 4.23 6.00
N LEU A 175 -25.68 4.35 6.61
CA LEU A 175 -25.40 5.34 7.65
C LEU A 175 -25.70 6.77 7.17
N ALA A 176 -25.35 7.10 5.92
CA ALA A 176 -25.62 8.42 5.33
C ALA A 176 -27.12 8.73 5.13
N GLN A 177 -28.00 7.72 5.21
CA GLN A 177 -29.45 7.87 5.07
C GLN A 177 -30.18 8.00 6.42
N VAL A 178 -29.50 7.69 7.52
CA VAL A 178 -30.07 7.79 8.87
C VAL A 178 -30.14 9.27 9.27
N LYS A 179 -31.27 9.68 9.87
CA LYS A 179 -31.46 11.02 10.43
C LYS A 179 -31.33 10.97 11.95
N GLU A 180 -30.92 12.09 12.53
CA GLU A 180 -30.97 12.29 13.98
C GLU A 180 -32.41 12.13 14.49
N GLY A 181 -32.56 11.48 15.65
CA GLY A 181 -33.84 11.15 16.26
C GLY A 181 -34.44 12.27 17.09
#